data_AF-A0A356V981-F1
#
_entry.id   AF-A0A356V981-F1
#
_cell.length_a   1.000
_cell.length_b   1.000
_cell.length_c   1.000
_cell.angle_alpha   90.00
_cell.angle_beta   90.00
_cell.angle_gamma   90.00
#
_symmetry.space_group_name_H-M   'P 1'
#
loop_
_entity.id
_entity.type
_entity.pdbx_description
1 polymer ?
#
loop_
_entity_poly.entity_id
_entity_poly.type
_entity_poly.pdbx_seq_one_letter_code
_entity_poly.pdbx_strand_id
1 'polypeptide(L)'
;DSEIILHLLARSTNKEIEDDLVECVRLLKGAFSLLFLTERALIGCRDPQGFRPLCIGRLNKTYVLASETCALDLIGAKFVRNVEPGEIVV
;
A
#
# COMPACT_ATOMS: atom_id res chain seq x y z
N ASP A 1 10.88 -10.71 1.71
CA ASP A 1 10.93 -9.48 0.89
C ASP A 1 10.68 -8.22 1.70
N SER A 2 9.66 -8.17 2.58
CA SER A 2 9.33 -6.96 3.35
C SER A 2 10.51 -6.34 4.10
N GLU A 3 11.39 -7.14 4.71
CA GLU A 3 12.61 -6.65 5.38
C GLU A 3 13.61 -6.02 4.41
N ILE A 4 13.77 -6.59 3.21
CA ILE A 4 14.67 -6.05 2.17
C ILE A 4 14.15 -4.69 1.70
N ILE A 5 12.82 -4.55 1.55
CA ILE A 5 12.16 -3.29 1.19
C ILE A 5 12.40 -2.24 2.29
N LEU A 6 12.28 -2.62 3.56
CA LEU A 6 12.59 -1.73 4.68
C LEU A 6 14.06 -1.29 4.70
N HIS A 7 15.00 -2.20 4.40
CA HIS A 7 16.41 -1.84 4.30
C HIS A 7 16.73 -0.91 3.11
N LEU A 8 16.00 -1.04 2.00
CA LEU A 8 16.10 -0.11 0.88
C LEU A 8 15.57 1.28 1.25
N LEU A 9 14.40 1.34 1.91
CA LEU A 9 13.84 2.60 2.43
C LEU A 9 14.78 3.27 3.43
N ALA A 10 15.38 2.52 4.35
CA ALA A 10 16.30 3.04 5.37
C ALA A 10 17.60 3.62 4.81
N ARG A 11 17.95 3.31 3.54
CA ARG A 11 19.11 3.90 2.85
C ARG A 11 18.78 5.17 2.09
N SER A 12 17.49 5.46 1.92
CA SER A 12 17.05 6.65 1.22
C SER A 12 17.35 7.91 2.03
N THR A 13 17.51 9.04 1.33
CA THR A 13 17.97 10.30 1.93
C THR A 13 17.02 11.47 1.67
N ASN A 14 15.79 11.22 1.21
CA ASN A 14 14.84 12.30 0.99
C ASN A 14 14.31 12.85 2.32
N LYS A 15 13.67 14.03 2.24
CA LYS A 15 13.12 14.71 3.42
C LYS A 15 11.77 14.13 3.85
N GLU A 16 11.02 13.58 2.90
CA GLU A 16 9.67 13.06 3.09
C GLU A 16 9.64 11.55 2.80
N ILE A 17 8.95 10.80 3.64
CA ILE A 17 8.91 9.34 3.56
C ILE A 17 8.13 8.86 2.32
N GLU A 18 7.21 9.69 1.84
CA GLU A 18 6.46 9.47 0.61
C GLU A 18 7.38 9.44 -0.61
N ASP A 19 8.35 10.35 -0.69
CA ASP A 19 9.34 10.40 -1.76
C ASP A 19 10.27 9.18 -1.72
N ASP A 20 10.73 8.81 -0.52
CA ASP A 20 11.51 7.59 -0.28
C ASP A 20 10.75 6.34 -0.71
N LEU A 21 9.44 6.30 -0.44
CA LEU A 21 8.59 5.19 -0.81
C LEU A 21 8.47 5.04 -2.32
N VAL A 22 8.23 6.16 -3.02
CA VAL A 22 8.14 6.18 -4.49
C VAL A 22 9.44 5.71 -5.11
N GLU A 23 10.59 6.17 -4.61
CA GLU A 23 11.90 5.75 -5.11
C GLU A 23 12.14 4.26 -4.85
N CYS A 24 11.89 3.79 -3.63
CA CYS A 24 12.08 2.39 -3.27
C CYS A 24 11.20 1.47 -4.12
N VAL A 25 9.91 1.79 -4.29
CA VAL A 25 8.95 0.98 -5.07
C VAL A 25 9.39 0.88 -6.54
N ARG A 26 9.98 1.93 -7.12
CA ARG A 26 10.51 1.89 -8.50
C ARG A 26 11.67 0.91 -8.69
N LEU A 27 12.41 0.61 -7.63
CA LEU A 27 13.51 -0.36 -7.67
C LEU A 27 13.03 -1.81 -7.56
N LEU A 28 11.81 -2.03 -7.07
CA LEU A 28 11.26 -3.37 -6.88
C LEU A 28 10.88 -3.99 -8.23
N LYS A 29 11.28 -5.25 -8.41
CA LYS A 29 10.86 -6.08 -9.55
C LYS A 29 10.14 -7.31 -9.02
N GLY A 30 8.89 -7.49 -9.45
CA GLY A 30 8.07 -8.62 -9.04
C GLY A 30 6.62 -8.22 -8.81
N ALA A 31 5.90 -9.08 -8.08
CA ALA A 31 4.49 -8.90 -7.74
C ALA A 31 4.37 -8.53 -6.26
N PHE A 32 3.70 -7.42 -5.95
CA PHE A 32 3.53 -6.96 -4.56
C PHE A 32 2.26 -6.12 -4.37
N SER A 33 1.62 -6.33 -3.22
CA SER A 33 0.67 -5.41 -2.60
C SER A 33 1.21 -5.12 -1.21
N LEU A 34 1.60 -3.89 -0.93
CA LEU A 34 2.29 -3.50 0.30
C LEU A 34 1.46 -2.50 1.09
N LEU A 35 1.58 -2.60 2.41
CA LEU A 35 1.09 -1.60 3.36
C LEU A 35 2.26 -1.09 4.19
N PHE A 36 2.34 0.23 4.33
CA PHE A 36 3.31 0.90 5.20
C PHE A 36 2.55 1.72 6.23
N LEU A 37 2.94 1.61 7.50
CA LEU A 37 2.38 2.41 8.57
C LEU A 37 3.48 3.30 9.15
N THR A 38 3.21 4.59 9.19
CA THR A 38 4.08 5.59 9.82
C THR A 38 3.32 6.23 10.99
N GLU A 39 3.98 7.13 11.72
CA GLU A 39 3.30 7.91 12.78
C GLU A 39 2.18 8.81 12.24
N ARG A 40 2.18 9.11 10.93
CA ARG A 40 1.29 10.10 10.32
C ARG A 40 0.30 9.52 9.32
N ALA A 41 0.62 8.40 8.68
CA ALA A 41 -0.16 7.87 7.57
C ALA A 41 -0.12 6.34 7.46
N LEU A 42 -1.17 5.78 6.85
CA LEU A 42 -1.24 4.40 6.37
C LEU A 42 -1.21 4.43 4.84
N ILE A 43 -0.15 3.87 4.27
CA ILE A 43 0.12 3.94 2.84
C ILE A 43 -0.10 2.56 2.22
N GLY A 44 -0.82 2.51 1.09
CA GLY A 44 -1.01 1.30 0.29
C GLY A 44 -0.36 1.42 -1.07
N CYS A 45 0.34 0.37 -1.52
CA CYS A 45 1.00 0.36 -2.83
C CYS A 45 0.75 -0.96 -3.56
N ARG A 46 0.49 -0.88 -4.86
CA ARG A 46 0.31 -2.04 -5.74
C ARG A 46 1.32 -2.03 -6.88
N ASP A 47 1.86 -3.20 -7.22
CA ASP A 47 2.82 -3.33 -8.32
C ASP A 47 2.23 -2.83 -9.67
N PRO A 48 3.06 -2.33 -10.60
CA PRO A 48 2.60 -1.74 -11.87
C PRO A 48 1.82 -2.71 -12.77
N GLN A 49 1.94 -4.01 -12.55
CA GLN A 49 1.30 -5.06 -13.32
C GLN A 49 0.03 -5.57 -12.61
N GLY A 50 -0.23 -5.12 -11.37
CA GLY A 50 -1.41 -5.45 -10.60
C GLY A 50 -1.52 -6.93 -10.25
N PHE A 51 -0.40 -7.65 -10.12
CA PHE A 51 -0.42 -9.11 -9.95
C PHE A 51 -1.13 -9.55 -8.67
N ARG A 52 -0.91 -8.84 -7.57
CA ARG A 52 -1.59 -9.11 -6.29
C ARG A 52 -2.75 -8.12 -6.11
N PRO A 53 -3.90 -8.57 -5.54
CA PRO A 53 -5.03 -7.68 -5.31
C PRO A 53 -4.76 -6.76 -4.11
N LEU A 54 -5.39 -5.59 -4.13
CA LEU A 54 -5.46 -4.65 -3.02
C LEU A 54 -6.70 -3.78 -3.23
N CYS A 55 -7.55 -3.69 -2.21
CA CYS A 55 -8.81 -2.96 -2.26
C CYS A 55 -8.96 -1.98 -1.10
N ILE A 56 -9.74 -0.93 -1.35
CA ILE A 56 -10.06 0.13 -0.41
C ILE A 56 -11.52 -0.05 0.02
N GLY A 57 -11.74 -0.13 1.32
CA GLY A 57 -13.03 -0.06 1.96
C GLY A 57 -13.19 1.18 2.84
N ARG A 58 -14.41 1.41 3.31
CA ARG A 58 -14.74 2.49 4.23
C ARG A 58 -15.61 1.96 5.37
N LEU A 59 -15.13 2.13 6.59
CA LEU A 59 -15.87 1.85 7.82
C LEU A 59 -16.13 3.18 8.53
N ASN A 60 -17.37 3.63 8.53
CA ASN A 60 -17.76 4.96 9.03
C ASN A 60 -16.98 6.09 8.31
N LYS A 61 -16.09 6.77 9.04
CA LYS A 61 -15.23 7.85 8.52
C LYS A 61 -13.80 7.39 8.26
N THR A 62 -13.50 6.10 8.46
CA THR A 62 -12.15 5.55 8.37
C THR A 62 -11.99 4.73 7.09
N TYR A 63 -10.83 4.86 6.43
CA TYR A 63 -10.45 4.03 5.31
C TYR A 63 -9.84 2.71 5.79
N VAL A 64 -10.09 1.65 5.03
CA VAL A 64 -9.57 0.31 5.29
C VAL A 64 -8.92 -0.21 4.02
N LEU A 65 -7.74 -0.81 4.13
CA LEU A 65 -7.07 -1.50 3.03
C LEU A 65 -7.09 -3.00 3.31
N ALA A 66 -7.38 -3.81 2.30
CA ALA A 66 -7.37 -5.26 2.40
C ALA A 66 -6.97 -5.91 1.07
N SER A 67 -6.39 -7.11 1.13
CA SER A 67 -6.07 -7.88 -0.08
C SER A 67 -7.34 -8.32 -0.83
N GLU A 68 -8.43 -8.56 -0.10
CA GLU A 68 -9.69 -9.08 -0.66
C GLU A 68 -10.90 -8.43 0.00
N THR A 69 -12.01 -8.33 -0.74
CA THR A 69 -13.25 -7.68 -0.26
C THR A 69 -13.93 -8.46 0.85
N CYS A 70 -13.71 -9.78 0.94
CA CYS A 70 -14.28 -10.61 2.01
C CYS A 70 -13.83 -10.14 3.42
N ALA A 71 -12.63 -9.57 3.54
CA ALA A 71 -12.15 -8.98 4.79
C ALA A 71 -12.90 -7.69 5.13
N LEU A 72 -13.31 -6.91 4.12
CA LEU A 72 -14.16 -5.73 4.30
C LEU A 72 -15.56 -6.16 4.76
N ASP A 73 -16.14 -7.18 4.12
CA ASP A 73 -17.46 -7.71 4.47
C ASP A 73 -17.50 -8.20 5.92
N LEU A 74 -16.45 -8.92 6.36
CA LEU A 74 -16.33 -9.46 7.72
C LEU A 74 -16.40 -8.38 8.80
N ILE A 75 -15.84 -7.19 8.54
CA ILE A 75 -15.83 -6.07 9.49
C ILE A 75 -16.96 -5.04 9.22
N GLY A 76 -17.83 -5.30 8.24
CA GLY A 76 -18.90 -4.38 7.84
C GLY A 76 -18.42 -3.11 7.13
N ALA A 77 -17.21 -3.12 6.56
CA ALA A 77 -16.70 -2.00 5.76
C ALA A 77 -17.32 -2.03 4.34
N LYS A 78 -17.74 -0.87 3.83
CA LYS A 78 -18.24 -0.75 2.46
C LYS A 78 -17.09 -0.72 1.48
N PHE A 79 -17.11 -1.58 0.47
CA PHE A 79 -16.17 -1.51 -0.65
C PHE A 79 -16.26 -0.14 -1.35
N VAL A 80 -15.10 0.46 -1.65
CA VAL A 80 -15.00 1.73 -2.37
C VAL A 80 -14.48 1.51 -3.78
N ARG A 81 -13.28 0.94 -3.91
CA ARG A 81 -12.62 0.60 -5.19
C ARG A 81 -11.41 -0.29 -4.97
N ASN A 82 -10.87 -0.85 -6.05
CA ASN A 82 -9.54 -1.44 -6.04
C ASN A 82 -8.47 -0.35 -6.07
N VAL A 83 -7.28 -0.66 -5.54
CA VAL A 83 -6.06 0.11 -5.80
C VAL A 83 -5.59 -0.24 -7.21
N GLU A 84 -5.36 0.76 -8.04
CA GLU A 84 -4.96 0.59 -9.44
C GLU A 84 -3.51 0.07 -9.55
N PRO A 85 -3.15 -0.65 -10.63
CA PRO A 85 -1.77 -1.07 -10.85
C PRO A 85 -0.80 0.12 -10.83
N GLY A 86 0.26 0.03 -10.01
CA GLY A 86 1.25 1.09 -9.84
C GLY A 86 0.79 2.26 -8.97
N GLU A 87 -0.43 2.23 -8.44
CA GLU A 87 -0.95 3.28 -7.57
C GLU A 87 -0.35 3.19 -6.16
N ILE A 88 -0.09 4.37 -5.59
CA ILE A 88 0.24 4.58 -4.18
C ILE A 88 -0.86 5.47 -3.58
N VAL A 89 -1.49 5.00 -2.50
CA VAL A 89 -2.53 5.74 -1.75
C VAL A 89 -2.01 6.05 -0.35
N VAL A 90 -2.21 7.28 0.12
CA VAL A 90 -1.74 7.81 1.43
C VAL A 90 -2.91 8.27 2.28
#